data_AF-A0A077MGQ3-F1
#
_entry.id   AF-A0A077MGQ3-F1
#
_cell.length_a   1.000
_cell.length_b   1.000
_cell.length_c   1.000
_cell.angle_alpha   90.00
_cell.angle_beta   90.00
_cell.angle_gamma   90.00
#
_symmetry.space_group_name_H-M   'P 1'
#
loop_
_entity.id
_entity.type
_entity.pdbx_description
1 polymer ?
#
loop_
_entity_poly.entity_id
_entity_poly.type
_entity_poly.pdbx_seq_one_letter_code
_entity_poly.pdbx_strand_id
1 'polypeptide(L)'
;MSAAGRVRRRVTALIAAMNIKTPIERGRVGIVSPLGGVMTVEVGAITGHLNVWTLDGVHVLIGYVGSPDIYTAAGAIPDGCGLVDAVALLAADPGVDGDGNPVPARLPNPESAPARSKGEGTHERENKS
;
A
#
# COMPACT_ATOMS: atom_id res chain seq x y z
N MET A 1 4.65 -2.15 -28.63
CA MET A 1 3.66 -1.73 -27.60
C MET A 1 4.25 -2.00 -26.22
N SER A 2 4.61 -0.94 -25.48
CA SER A 2 5.28 -1.03 -24.17
C SER A 2 4.38 -1.66 -23.09
N ALA A 3 4.98 -2.45 -22.20
CA ALA A 3 4.31 -3.12 -21.07
C ALA A 3 3.52 -2.13 -20.18
N ALA A 4 3.98 -0.87 -20.07
CA ALA A 4 3.33 0.20 -19.33
C ALA A 4 1.91 0.54 -19.84
N GLY A 5 1.65 0.38 -21.15
CA GLY A 5 0.33 0.63 -21.74
C GLY A 5 -0.71 -0.45 -21.46
N ARG A 6 -0.27 -1.67 -21.10
CA ARG A 6 -1.15 -2.81 -20.83
C ARG A 6 -1.66 -2.85 -19.39
N VAL A 7 -0.86 -2.35 -18.45
CA VAL A 7 -1.22 -2.27 -17.02
C VAL A 7 -2.25 -1.17 -16.78
N ARG A 8 -2.04 0.03 -17.34
CA ARG A 8 -2.99 1.17 -17.21
C ARG A 8 -4.41 0.80 -17.65
N ARG A 9 -4.57 0.05 -18.74
CA ARG A 9 -5.91 -0.35 -19.22
C ARG A 9 -6.60 -1.35 -18.30
N ARG A 10 -5.86 -2.20 -17.56
CA ARG A 10 -6.49 -3.15 -16.63
C ARG A 10 -6.97 -2.48 -15.36
N VAL A 11 -6.23 -1.53 -14.79
CA VAL A 11 -6.64 -0.83 -13.56
C VAL A 11 -7.80 0.12 -13.82
N THR A 12 -7.75 0.94 -14.87
CA THR A 12 -8.86 1.83 -15.23
C THR A 12 -10.11 1.05 -15.63
N ALA A 13 -9.96 -0.09 -16.34
CA ALA A 13 -11.09 -0.95 -16.65
C ALA A 13 -11.63 -1.70 -15.43
N LEU A 14 -10.81 -2.05 -14.44
CA LEU A 14 -11.29 -2.64 -13.19
C LEU A 14 -12.14 -1.61 -12.43
N ILE A 15 -11.63 -0.38 -12.26
CA ILE A 15 -12.35 0.71 -11.57
C ILE A 15 -13.65 1.08 -12.30
N ALA A 16 -13.64 1.12 -13.63
CA ALA A 16 -14.83 1.42 -14.43
C ALA A 16 -15.82 0.25 -14.52
N ALA A 17 -15.34 -1.01 -14.55
CA ALA A 17 -16.20 -2.21 -14.58
C ALA A 17 -16.80 -2.54 -13.21
N MET A 18 -16.20 -2.05 -12.12
CA MET A 18 -16.63 -2.35 -10.75
C MET A 18 -17.89 -1.60 -10.30
N ASN A 19 -18.48 -0.72 -11.13
CA ASN A 19 -19.75 -0.01 -10.85
C ASN A 19 -19.88 0.34 -9.35
N ILE A 20 -18.85 1.02 -8.80
CA ILE A 20 -18.65 1.21 -7.37
C ILE A 20 -19.78 2.10 -6.84
N LYS A 21 -20.91 1.46 -6.55
CA LYS A 21 -22.05 1.94 -5.77
C LYS A 21 -21.99 1.41 -4.33
N THR A 22 -20.94 0.66 -3.98
CA THR A 22 -20.70 0.14 -2.63
C THR A 22 -19.63 0.98 -1.94
N PRO A 23 -19.80 1.23 -0.63
CA PRO A 23 -19.19 2.35 0.06
C PRO A 23 -17.67 2.15 0.13
N ILE A 24 -16.93 3.24 -0.07
CA ILE A 24 -15.59 3.42 0.50
C ILE A 24 -15.79 3.19 2.01
N GLU A 25 -15.61 1.95 2.49
CA GLU A 25 -15.87 1.61 3.88
C GLU A 25 -14.83 2.32 4.74
N ARG A 26 -15.25 3.43 5.35
CA ARG A 26 -14.62 4.13 6.48
C ARG A 26 -13.15 4.50 6.30
N GLY A 27 -12.94 5.79 6.01
CA GLY A 27 -11.71 6.51 6.34
C GLY A 27 -10.87 6.82 5.13
N ARG A 28 -10.96 8.06 4.66
CA ARG A 28 -9.93 8.66 3.81
C ARG A 28 -8.97 9.37 4.76
N VAL A 29 -7.69 9.04 4.70
CA VAL A 29 -6.68 9.69 5.55
C VAL A 29 -5.81 10.59 4.68
N GLY A 30 -5.71 11.86 5.07
CA GLY A 30 -4.84 12.83 4.44
C GLY A 30 -3.42 12.72 4.98
N ILE A 31 -2.44 12.72 4.09
CA ILE A 31 -1.01 12.77 4.42
C ILE A 31 -0.28 13.80 3.56
N VAL A 32 0.90 14.19 4.01
CA VAL A 32 1.92 14.82 3.17
C VAL A 32 2.94 13.74 2.84
N SER A 33 3.29 13.59 1.56
CA SER A 33 4.29 12.60 1.15
C SER A 33 5.66 12.88 1.78
N PRO A 34 6.48 11.85 2.06
CA PRO A 34 7.87 12.03 2.49
C PRO A 34 8.76 12.61 1.39
N LEU A 35 10.01 12.95 1.75
CA LEU A 35 11.01 13.40 0.81
C LEU A 35 11.34 12.25 -0.16
N GLY A 36 11.16 12.46 -1.47
CA GLY A 36 11.22 11.40 -2.49
C GLY A 36 9.86 10.86 -2.92
N GLY A 37 8.79 11.16 -2.19
CA GLY A 37 7.42 10.85 -2.55
C GLY A 37 6.99 9.42 -2.25
N VAL A 38 5.79 9.07 -2.65
CA VAL A 38 5.23 7.72 -2.55
C VAL A 38 5.30 7.03 -3.89
N MET A 39 5.92 5.85 -3.95
CA MET A 39 5.98 5.03 -5.15
C MET A 39 4.61 4.45 -5.49
N THR A 40 4.20 4.61 -6.73
CA THR A 40 2.98 4.02 -7.31
C THR A 40 3.32 3.02 -8.40
N VAL A 41 2.37 2.13 -8.70
CA VAL A 41 2.52 1.13 -9.78
C VAL A 41 2.44 1.80 -11.17
N GLU A 42 1.69 2.89 -11.31
CA GLU A 42 1.28 3.43 -12.62
C GLU A 42 2.13 4.58 -13.15
N VAL A 43 2.65 5.42 -12.25
CA VAL A 43 3.30 6.69 -12.62
C VAL A 43 4.65 6.91 -11.94
N GLY A 44 5.09 5.99 -11.07
CA GLY A 44 6.30 6.15 -10.28
C GLY A 44 6.03 6.93 -8.98
N ALA A 45 7.02 7.69 -8.52
CA ALA A 45 6.89 8.46 -7.29
C ALA A 45 6.00 9.70 -7.46
N ILE A 46 5.08 9.90 -6.52
CA ILE A 46 4.21 11.08 -6.44
C ILE A 46 4.43 11.83 -5.12
N THR A 47 4.30 13.16 -5.14
CA THR A 47 4.63 14.03 -4.00
C THR A 47 3.49 14.99 -3.67
N GLY A 48 3.47 15.56 -2.46
CA GLY A 48 2.51 16.59 -2.05
C GLY A 48 1.43 16.09 -1.11
N HIS A 49 0.26 16.73 -1.15
CA HIS A 49 -0.88 16.38 -0.29
C HIS A 49 -1.69 15.25 -0.92
N LEU A 50 -1.71 14.12 -0.22
CA LEU A 50 -2.30 12.88 -0.70
C LEU A 50 -3.44 12.45 0.22
N ASN A 51 -4.41 11.78 -0.37
CA ASN A 51 -5.41 11.03 0.35
C ASN A 51 -5.16 9.55 0.13
N VAL A 52 -5.31 8.77 1.20
CA VAL A 52 -5.05 7.33 1.21
C VAL A 52 -6.29 6.59 1.70
N TRP A 53 -6.61 5.49 1.03
CA TRP A 53 -7.66 4.55 1.42
C TRP A 53 -7.33 3.14 0.94
N THR A 54 -8.03 2.14 1.44
CA THR A 54 -7.82 0.74 1.04
C THR A 54 -8.87 0.28 0.03
N LEU A 55 -8.48 -0.67 -0.82
CA LEU A 55 -9.33 -1.42 -1.73
C LEU A 55 -9.16 -2.91 -1.41
N ASP A 56 -10.28 -3.59 -1.20
CA ASP A 56 -10.35 -5.02 -0.87
C ASP A 56 -9.52 -5.43 0.37
N GLY A 57 -9.21 -4.48 1.26
CA GLY A 57 -8.44 -4.68 2.49
C GLY A 57 -6.93 -4.93 2.29
N VAL A 58 -6.46 -5.01 1.04
CA VAL A 58 -5.07 -5.39 0.71
C VAL A 58 -4.36 -4.31 -0.13
N HIS A 59 -5.08 -3.70 -1.06
CA HIS A 59 -4.52 -2.68 -1.94
C HIS A 59 -4.68 -1.31 -1.31
N VAL A 60 -3.68 -0.44 -1.49
CA VAL A 60 -3.76 0.96 -1.07
C VAL A 60 -3.90 1.85 -2.29
N LEU A 61 -4.93 2.67 -2.26
CA LEU A 61 -5.19 3.68 -3.26
C LEU A 61 -4.75 5.04 -2.74
N ILE A 62 -4.17 5.83 -3.62
CA ILE A 62 -3.64 7.17 -3.36
C ILE A 62 -4.21 8.12 -4.39
N GLY A 63 -4.71 9.27 -3.95
CA GLY A 63 -5.11 10.34 -4.84
C GLY A 63 -4.70 11.70 -4.30
N TYR A 64 -4.43 12.64 -5.20
CA TYR A 64 -4.12 14.02 -4.82
C TYR A 64 -5.33 14.68 -4.13
N VAL A 65 -5.06 15.53 -3.15
CA VAL A 65 -6.11 16.40 -2.59
C VAL A 65 -6.60 17.34 -3.70
N GLY A 66 -7.89 17.28 -4.01
CA GLY A 66 -8.53 18.15 -5.02
C GLY A 66 -8.40 17.70 -6.47
N SER A 67 -7.75 16.56 -6.76
CA SER A 67 -7.74 15.97 -8.10
C SER A 67 -8.55 14.66 -8.14
N PRO A 68 -9.15 14.33 -9.31
CA PRO A 68 -9.87 13.08 -9.51
C PRO A 68 -8.96 11.87 -9.76
N ASP A 69 -7.65 12.07 -9.90
CA ASP A 69 -6.72 11.01 -10.24
C ASP A 69 -6.46 10.10 -9.04
N ILE A 70 -6.46 8.79 -9.31
CA ILE A 70 -6.26 7.73 -8.31
C ILE A 70 -5.18 6.78 -8.84
N TYR A 71 -4.24 6.43 -7.97
CA TYR A 71 -3.12 5.54 -8.22
C TYR A 71 -3.04 4.45 -7.16
N THR A 72 -2.37 3.35 -7.46
CA THR A 72 -2.13 2.27 -6.51
C THR A 72 -0.74 2.41 -5.92
N ALA A 73 -0.63 2.39 -4.60
CA ALA A 73 0.67 2.34 -3.93
C ALA A 73 1.45 1.08 -4.35
N ALA A 74 2.76 1.18 -4.55
CA ALA A 74 3.58 0.01 -4.80
C ALA A 74 3.73 -0.83 -3.52
N GLY A 75 3.51 -2.14 -3.63
CA GLY A 75 3.50 -3.10 -2.52
C GLY A 75 2.08 -3.44 -2.05
N ALA A 76 1.97 -4.11 -0.90
CA ALA A 76 0.70 -4.52 -0.32
C ALA A 76 0.67 -4.28 1.19
N ILE A 77 -0.54 -4.13 1.76
CA ILE A 77 -0.70 -4.11 3.21
C ILE A 77 -0.43 -5.52 3.75
N PRO A 78 0.46 -5.69 4.74
CA PRO A 78 0.67 -6.99 5.37
C PRO A 78 -0.61 -7.52 6.06
N ASP A 79 -0.75 -8.84 6.12
CA ASP A 79 -1.89 -9.48 6.79
C ASP A 79 -2.01 -9.02 8.25
N GLY A 80 -3.20 -8.55 8.63
CA GLY A 80 -3.49 -8.05 9.97
C GLY A 80 -3.15 -6.57 10.20
N CYS A 81 -2.59 -5.87 9.20
CA CYS A 81 -2.42 -4.42 9.21
C CYS A 81 -3.65 -3.71 8.61
N GLY A 82 -3.98 -2.54 9.13
CA GLY A 82 -5.07 -1.70 8.65
C GLY A 82 -4.60 -0.48 7.87
N LEU A 83 -5.55 0.39 7.49
CA LEU A 83 -5.26 1.65 6.81
C LEU A 83 -4.29 2.54 7.60
N VAL A 84 -4.39 2.57 8.92
CA VAL A 84 -3.53 3.40 9.79
C VAL A 84 -2.07 2.96 9.68
N ASP A 85 -1.81 1.65 9.67
CA ASP A 85 -0.46 1.11 9.52
C ASP A 85 0.11 1.40 8.13
N ALA A 86 -0.72 1.22 7.09
CA ALA A 86 -0.34 1.56 5.73
C ALA A 86 0.01 3.05 5.58
N VAL A 87 -0.78 3.93 6.20
CA VAL A 87 -0.50 5.37 6.24
C VAL A 87 0.81 5.67 6.96
N ALA A 88 1.07 5.04 8.11
CA ALA A 88 2.31 5.24 8.84
C ALA A 88 3.54 4.83 8.01
N LEU A 89 3.44 3.72 7.28
CA LEU A 89 4.48 3.24 6.37
C LEU A 89 4.71 4.19 5.18
N LEU A 90 3.64 4.73 4.59
CA LEU A 90 3.73 5.63 3.44
C LEU A 90 4.16 7.06 3.81
N ALA A 91 3.91 7.49 5.04
CA ALA A 91 4.33 8.80 5.55
C ALA A 91 5.77 8.80 6.08
N ALA A 92 6.35 7.62 6.33
CA ALA A 92 7.72 7.49 6.78
C ALA A 92 8.70 7.89 5.66
N ASP A 93 9.67 8.73 5.98
CA ASP A 93 10.75 9.10 5.07
C ASP A 93 11.82 7.99 5.08
N PRO A 94 12.04 7.28 3.96
CA PRO A 94 13.07 6.26 3.87
C PRO A 94 14.49 6.86 3.72
N GLY A 95 14.62 8.18 3.55
CA GLY A 95 15.89 8.87 3.39
C GLY A 95 16.40 8.87 1.96
N VAL A 96 17.73 8.89 1.81
CA VAL A 96 18.41 8.94 0.52
C VAL A 96 19.19 7.64 0.25
N ASP A 97 19.43 7.32 -1.01
CA ASP A 97 20.26 6.20 -1.44
C ASP A 97 21.77 6.51 -1.33
N GLY A 98 22.60 5.56 -1.76
CA GLY A 98 24.07 5.69 -1.72
C GLY A 98 24.65 6.81 -2.58
N ASP A 99 23.87 7.31 -3.55
CA ASP A 99 24.24 8.43 -4.41
C ASP A 99 23.65 9.77 -3.90
N GLY A 100 22.92 9.74 -2.78
CA GLY A 100 22.27 10.90 -2.17
C GLY A 100 20.91 11.26 -2.78
N ASN A 101 20.31 10.41 -3.61
CA ASN A 101 18.99 10.65 -4.17
C ASN A 101 17.88 10.22 -3.19
N PRO A 102 16.78 10.99 -3.07
CA PRO A 102 15.65 10.58 -2.24
C PRO A 102 15.08 9.22 -2.66
N VAL A 103 14.84 8.35 -1.68
CA VAL A 103 14.17 7.07 -1.88
C VAL A 103 12.67 7.27 -1.77
N PRO A 104 11.85 6.86 -2.74
CA PRO A 104 10.40 6.95 -2.59
C PRO A 104 9.88 5.92 -1.58
N ALA A 105 8.99 6.35 -0.68
CA ALA A 105 8.31 5.46 0.25
C ALA A 105 7.37 4.51 -0.50
N ARG A 106 7.28 3.26 -0.04
CA ARG A 106 6.42 2.23 -0.62
C ARG A 106 5.99 1.24 0.45
N LEU A 107 4.92 0.50 0.19
CA LEU A 107 4.51 -0.57 1.07
C LEU A 107 5.48 -1.75 0.99
N PRO A 108 5.54 -2.59 2.04
CA PRO A 108 6.25 -3.85 1.99
C PRO A 108 5.78 -4.73 0.83
N ASN A 109 6.68 -5.55 0.32
CA ASN A 109 6.28 -6.61 -0.60
C ASN A 109 5.60 -7.72 0.21
N PRO A 110 4.46 -8.27 -0.24
CA PRO A 110 3.75 -9.31 0.52
C PRO A 110 4.59 -10.57 0.73
N GLU A 111 5.52 -10.87 -0.17
CA GLU A 111 6.47 -11.99 -0.05
C GLU A 111 7.61 -11.74 0.96
N SER A 112 7.79 -10.49 1.38
CA SER A 112 8.82 -10.07 2.33
C SER A 112 8.28 -9.86 3.74
N ALA A 113 6.96 -10.00 3.95
CA ALA A 113 6.39 -10.07 5.29
C ALA A 113 6.92 -11.35 5.95
N PRO A 114 7.45 -11.29 7.19
CA PRO A 114 7.92 -12.50 7.86
C PRO A 114 6.76 -13.49 7.92
N ALA A 115 6.94 -14.65 7.29
CA ALA A 115 6.07 -15.79 7.54
C ALA A 115 6.01 -15.94 9.06
N ARG A 116 4.79 -15.94 9.63
CA ARG A 116 4.62 -16.23 11.06
C ARG A 116 5.48 -17.44 11.38
N SER A 117 6.36 -17.31 12.36
CA SER A 117 6.94 -18.48 13.01
C SER A 117 5.75 -19.38 13.33
N LYS A 118 5.67 -20.54 12.67
CA LYS A 118 4.76 -21.60 13.09
C LYS A 118 5.07 -21.80 14.57
N GLY A 119 4.07 -21.63 15.42
CA GLY A 119 4.21 -21.78 16.86
C GLY A 119 5.04 -23.02 17.18
N GLU A 120 6.18 -22.78 17.82
CA GLU A 120 6.94 -23.85 18.46
C GLU A 120 6.05 -24.48 19.53
N GLY A 121 5.93 -25.81 19.44
CA GLY A 121 5.91 -26.69 20.59
C GLY A 121 4.72 -26.55 21.53
N THR A 122 3.71 -27.40 21.30
CA THR A 122 2.90 -28.00 22.36
C THR A 122 3.77 -28.42 23.55
N HIS A 123 3.68 -27.69 24.67
CA HIS A 123 4.17 -28.18 25.94
C HIS A 123 3.21 -29.26 26.45
N GLU A 124 3.68 -30.50 26.40
CA GLU A 124 3.16 -31.62 27.17
C GLU A 124 3.01 -31.20 28.64
N ARG A 125 1.80 -31.37 29.18
CA ARG A 125 1.64 -31.67 30.60
C ARG A 125 0.93 -33.00 30.72
N GLU A 126 1.76 -34.03 30.93
CA GLU A 126 1.37 -35.29 31.55
C GLU A 126 0.50 -35.00 32.78
N ASN A 127 -0.75 -35.42 32.71
CA ASN A 127 -1.60 -35.56 33.89
C ASN A 127 -1.37 -36.98 34.42
N LYS A 128 -0.49 -37.12 35.41
CA LYS A 128 -0.36 -38.35 36.20
C LYS A 128 -1.47 -38.35 37.26
N SER A 129 -2.05 -39.54 37.39
CA SER A 129 -3.14 -39.98 38.26
C SER A 129 -3.11 -39.50 39.71
#